data_AF-A0A2S0VPW1-F1
#
_entry.id   AF-A0A2S0VPW1-F1
#
_cell.length_a   1.000
_cell.length_b   1.000
_cell.length_c   1.000
_cell.angle_alpha   90.00
_cell.angle_beta   90.00
_cell.angle_gamma   90.00
#
_symmetry.space_group_name_H-M   'P 1'
#
loop_
_entity.id
_entity.type
_entity.pdbx_description
1 polymer ?
#
loop_
_entity_poly.entity_id
_entity_poly.type
_entity_poly.pdbx_seq_one_letter_code
_entity_poly.pdbx_strand_id
1 'polypeptide(L)'
;MFSQQRKKKRPYQSKKRSIQDENIDRQITAIHHAIALKLWQQQELIPQVITTIEQRKTQGRLTYGAYIHWLSVLETVTSREAFISGIAEDTPKMRKWRRQTPFVGILTEAERQQALNDNAMGQLQNVAIYF
;
A
#
# COMPACT_ATOMS: atom_id res chain seq x y z
N MET A 1 44.17 -29.38 12.61
CA MET A 1 42.86 -29.28 11.95
C MET A 1 42.19 -27.99 12.36
N PHE A 2 42.10 -26.97 11.49
CA PHE A 2 41.06 -25.92 11.52
C PHE A 2 41.03 -25.23 10.14
N SER A 3 40.06 -25.58 9.30
CA SER A 3 39.83 -24.92 8.01
C SER A 3 38.94 -23.70 8.22
N GLN A 4 39.51 -22.49 8.09
CA GLN A 4 38.75 -21.25 8.07
C GLN A 4 37.97 -21.14 6.76
N GLN A 5 36.68 -21.48 6.81
CA GLN A 5 35.75 -21.23 5.71
C GLN A 5 35.56 -19.72 5.51
N ARG A 6 36.25 -19.16 4.51
CA ARG A 6 36.02 -17.78 4.03
C ARG A 6 34.60 -17.66 3.48
N LYS A 7 33.69 -17.03 4.24
CA LYS A 7 32.35 -16.66 3.76
C LYS A 7 32.50 -15.68 2.59
N LYS A 8 32.37 -16.17 1.35
CA LYS A 8 32.37 -15.34 0.14
C LYS A 8 31.22 -14.34 0.21
N LYS A 9 31.53 -13.04 0.27
CA LYS A 9 30.57 -11.94 0.12
C LYS A 9 30.01 -12.00 -1.30
N ARG A 10 28.82 -12.59 -1.47
CA ARG A 10 28.10 -12.54 -2.75
C ARG A 10 27.70 -11.08 -3.01
N PRO A 11 28.06 -10.46 -4.15
CA PRO A 11 27.59 -9.12 -4.47
C PRO A 11 26.06 -9.14 -4.55
N TYR A 12 25.41 -8.26 -3.80
CA TYR A 12 23.96 -8.11 -3.80
C TYR A 12 23.52 -7.53 -5.15
N GLN A 13 23.22 -8.41 -6.10
CA GLN A 13 22.57 -8.01 -7.35
C GLN A 13 21.09 -7.79 -7.05
N SER A 14 20.64 -6.54 -7.12
CA SER A 14 19.21 -6.22 -7.12
C SER A 14 18.57 -6.89 -8.33
N LYS A 15 17.75 -7.93 -8.09
CA LYS A 15 16.99 -8.61 -9.15
C LYS A 15 16.11 -7.58 -9.86
N LYS A 16 16.27 -7.42 -11.18
CA LYS A 16 15.37 -6.60 -11.99
C LYS A 16 13.95 -7.11 -11.81
N ARG A 17 12.99 -6.20 -11.59
CA ARG A 17 11.58 -6.52 -11.40
C ARG A 17 11.01 -7.12 -12.69
N SER A 18 10.16 -8.12 -12.55
CA SER A 18 9.44 -8.68 -13.70
C SER A 18 8.33 -7.71 -14.13
N ILE A 19 7.99 -7.70 -15.42
CA ILE A 19 6.82 -6.99 -15.95
C ILE A 19 5.55 -7.40 -15.16
N GLN A 20 5.47 -8.67 -14.76
CA GLN A 20 4.36 -9.15 -13.94
C GLN A 20 4.30 -8.47 -12.56
N ASP A 21 5.45 -8.29 -11.89
CA ASP A 21 5.50 -7.62 -10.59
C ASP A 21 5.09 -6.15 -10.69
N GLU A 22 5.46 -5.49 -11.79
CA GLU A 22 5.08 -4.11 -12.05
C GLU A 22 3.58 -3.98 -12.30
N ASN A 23 2.98 -4.91 -13.06
CA ASN A 23 1.54 -4.93 -13.29
C ASN A 23 0.76 -5.16 -12.00
N ILE A 24 1.21 -6.10 -11.15
CA ILE A 24 0.61 -6.32 -9.82
C ILE A 24 0.71 -5.05 -8.97
N ASP A 25 1.87 -4.40 -8.93
CA ASP A 25 2.04 -3.18 -8.13
C ASP A 25 1.16 -2.03 -8.64
N ARG A 26 1.00 -1.88 -9.96
CA ARG A 26 0.07 -0.90 -10.55
C ARG A 26 -1.36 -1.16 -10.11
N GLN A 27 -1.83 -2.40 -10.18
CA GLN A 27 -3.17 -2.79 -9.74
C GLN A 27 -3.36 -2.53 -8.24
N ILE A 28 -2.38 -2.88 -7.42
CA ILE A 28 -2.42 -2.63 -5.97
C ILE A 28 -2.49 -1.13 -5.68
N THR A 29 -1.70 -0.30 -6.38
CA THR A 29 -1.73 1.16 -6.24
C THR A 29 -3.11 1.72 -6.63
N ALA A 30 -3.71 1.25 -7.73
CA ALA A 30 -5.05 1.64 -8.16
C ALA A 30 -6.12 1.34 -7.09
N ILE A 31 -6.09 0.12 -6.54
CA ILE A 31 -6.98 -0.29 -5.45
C ILE A 31 -6.77 0.60 -4.22
N HIS A 32 -5.53 0.92 -3.86
CA HIS A 32 -5.23 1.77 -2.70
C HIS A 32 -5.67 3.21 -2.90
N HIS A 33 -5.60 3.73 -4.12
CA HIS A 33 -6.13 5.05 -4.44
C HIS A 33 -7.66 5.08 -4.25
N ALA A 34 -8.38 4.06 -4.73
CA ALA A 34 -9.82 3.93 -4.53
C ALA A 34 -10.19 3.79 -3.04
N ILE A 35 -9.42 3.00 -2.27
CA ILE A 35 -9.57 2.90 -0.81
C ILE A 35 -9.42 4.28 -0.16
N ALA A 36 -8.37 5.04 -0.53
CA ALA A 36 -8.13 6.36 0.04
C ALA A 36 -9.28 7.33 -0.27
N LEU A 37 -9.78 7.34 -1.50
CA LEU A 37 -10.94 8.16 -1.86
C LEU A 37 -12.18 7.77 -1.05
N LYS A 38 -12.45 6.47 -0.90
CA LYS A 38 -13.60 6.00 -0.13
C LYS A 38 -13.49 6.35 1.34
N LEU A 39 -12.36 6.10 1.99
CA LEU A 39 -12.15 6.42 3.40
C LEU A 39 -12.20 7.94 3.66
N TRP A 40 -11.76 8.75 2.71
CA TRP A 40 -11.85 10.21 2.83
C TRP A 40 -13.30 10.70 2.73
N GLN A 41 -14.11 10.12 1.84
CA GLN A 41 -15.54 10.42 1.68
C GLN A 41 -16.40 9.84 2.82
N GLN A 42 -16.02 8.67 3.34
CA GLN A 42 -16.75 7.89 4.34
C GLN A 42 -15.85 7.66 5.56
N GLN A 43 -15.61 8.73 6.32
CA GLN A 43 -14.70 8.72 7.46
C GLN A 43 -15.19 7.83 8.61
N GLU A 44 -16.48 7.48 8.63
CA GLU A 44 -17.08 6.51 9.55
C GLU A 44 -16.48 5.10 9.44
N LEU A 45 -15.79 4.78 8.34
CA LEU A 45 -15.11 3.49 8.14
C LEU A 45 -13.74 3.44 8.84
N ILE A 46 -13.16 4.60 9.23
CA ILE A 46 -11.82 4.68 9.81
C ILE A 46 -11.68 3.89 11.11
N PRO A 47 -12.63 3.92 12.06
CA PRO A 47 -12.54 3.11 13.29
C PRO A 47 -12.39 1.60 13.01
N GLN A 48 -13.07 1.08 11.98
CA GLN A 48 -12.93 -0.32 11.56
C GLN A 48 -11.53 -0.62 11.03
N VAL A 49 -10.96 0.33 10.27
CA VAL A 49 -9.59 0.21 9.75
C VAL A 49 -8.58 0.19 10.90
N ILE A 50 -8.69 1.11 11.85
CA ILE A 50 -7.83 1.17 13.05
C ILE A 50 -7.90 -0.16 13.80
N THR A 51 -9.10 -0.69 14.03
CA THR A 51 -9.31 -1.99 14.67
C THR A 51 -8.54 -3.11 13.94
N THR A 52 -8.60 -3.12 12.60
CA THR A 52 -7.91 -4.12 11.77
C THR A 52 -6.38 -3.97 11.84
N ILE A 53 -5.87 -2.73 11.87
CA ILE A 53 -4.45 -2.43 12.05
C ILE A 53 -3.95 -2.99 13.38
N GLU A 54 -4.67 -2.69 14.47
CA GLU A 54 -4.32 -3.15 15.81
C GLU A 54 -4.35 -4.68 15.93
N GLN A 55 -5.39 -5.32 15.40
CA GLN A 55 -5.48 -6.79 15.36
C GLN A 55 -4.30 -7.42 14.60
N ARG A 56 -3.92 -6.86 13.46
CA ARG A 56 -2.76 -7.39 12.71
C ARG A 56 -1.45 -7.13 13.42
N LYS A 57 -1.32 -6.01 14.12
CA LYS A 57 -0.12 -5.72 14.93
C LYS A 57 0.01 -6.71 16.09
N THR A 58 -1.06 -6.97 16.82
CA THR A 58 -1.08 -7.92 17.95
C THR A 58 -0.83 -9.36 17.48
N GLN A 59 -1.33 -9.74 16.31
CA GLN A 59 -1.07 -11.05 15.68
C GLN A 59 0.34 -11.17 15.05
N GLY A 60 1.18 -10.13 15.10
CA GLY A 60 2.51 -10.15 14.47
C GLY A 60 2.49 -10.13 12.94
N ARG A 61 1.33 -9.83 12.32
CA ARG A 61 1.14 -9.76 10.86
C ARG A 61 1.46 -8.39 10.27
N LEU A 62 1.83 -7.42 11.11
CA LEU A 62 2.21 -6.08 10.71
C LEU A 62 3.54 -5.68 11.36
N THR A 63 4.52 -5.31 10.53
CA THR A 63 5.80 -4.78 11.04
C THR A 63 5.58 -3.46 11.76
N TYR A 64 6.39 -3.15 12.77
CA TYR A 64 6.26 -1.90 13.54
C TYR A 64 6.27 -0.64 12.65
N GLY A 65 7.16 -0.59 11.65
CA GLY A 65 7.20 0.55 10.72
C GLY A 65 5.91 0.70 9.91
N ALA A 66 5.32 -0.40 9.45
CA ALA A 66 4.04 -0.36 8.71
C ALA A 66 2.89 0.05 9.62
N TYR A 67 2.90 -0.41 10.87
CA TYR A 67 1.93 -0.04 11.89
C TYR A 67 1.90 1.47 12.14
N ILE A 68 3.06 2.06 12.45
CA ILE A 68 3.16 3.51 12.68
C ILE A 68 2.74 4.27 11.42
N HIS A 69 3.22 3.85 10.24
CA HIS A 69 2.86 4.52 8.99
C HIS A 69 1.34 4.56 8.76
N TRP A 70 0.66 3.43 8.86
CA TRP A 70 -0.78 3.39 8.59
C TRP A 70 -1.59 4.21 9.59
N LEU A 71 -1.22 4.20 10.87
CA LEU A 71 -1.88 5.07 11.86
C LEU A 71 -1.65 6.55 11.55
N SER A 72 -0.39 6.96 11.31
CA SER A 72 -0.08 8.35 10.98
C SER A 72 -0.78 8.83 9.71
N VAL A 73 -0.95 7.96 8.71
CA VAL A 73 -1.72 8.30 7.50
C VAL A 73 -3.20 8.49 7.82
N LEU A 74 -3.80 7.70 8.71
CA LEU A 74 -5.21 7.90 9.10
C LEU A 74 -5.44 9.24 9.81
N GLU A 75 -4.44 9.76 10.53
CA GLU A 75 -4.51 11.07 11.17
C GLU A 75 -4.54 12.24 10.16
N THR A 76 -4.04 12.03 8.93
CA THR A 76 -4.04 13.07 7.89
C THR A 76 -5.35 13.16 7.10
N VAL A 77 -6.40 12.42 7.48
CA VAL A 77 -7.69 12.38 6.77
C VAL A 77 -8.32 13.77 6.55
N THR A 78 -8.01 14.74 7.42
CA THR A 78 -8.47 16.13 7.28
C THR A 78 -7.91 16.83 6.04
N SER A 79 -6.78 16.38 5.50
CA SER A 79 -6.20 16.84 4.24
C SER A 79 -6.30 15.74 3.20
N ARG A 80 -7.17 15.94 2.21
CA ARG A 80 -7.40 14.98 1.11
C ARG A 80 -6.10 14.58 0.42
N GLU A 81 -5.26 15.56 0.08
CA GLU A 81 -4.02 15.35 -0.65
C GLU A 81 -3.00 14.55 0.18
N ALA A 82 -2.79 14.96 1.43
CA ALA A 82 -1.87 14.27 2.33
C ALA A 82 -2.33 12.82 2.60
N PHE A 83 -3.63 12.63 2.76
CA PHE A 83 -4.23 11.32 2.99
C PHE A 83 -4.06 10.37 1.80
N ILE A 84 -4.47 10.81 0.61
CA ILE A 84 -4.38 10.00 -0.62
C ILE A 84 -2.91 9.68 -0.94
N SER A 85 -2.03 10.69 -0.84
CA SER A 85 -0.60 10.49 -1.07
C SER A 85 -0.02 9.48 -0.06
N GLY A 86 -0.32 9.63 1.23
CA GLY A 86 0.16 8.72 2.29
C GLY A 86 -0.26 7.26 2.10
N ILE A 87 -1.40 6.99 1.45
CA ILE A 87 -1.88 5.64 1.14
C ILE A 87 -1.26 5.10 -0.17
N ALA A 88 -1.21 5.92 -1.22
CA ALA A 88 -0.94 5.47 -2.58
C ALA A 88 0.48 5.77 -3.11
N GLU A 89 1.36 6.40 -2.31
CA GLU A 89 2.71 6.82 -2.73
C GLU A 89 3.54 5.70 -3.40
N ASP A 90 4.19 5.96 -4.53
CA ASP A 90 4.99 4.96 -5.26
C ASP A 90 6.46 4.87 -4.79
N THR A 91 6.67 4.63 -3.50
CA THR A 91 8.02 4.32 -2.97
C THR A 91 8.25 2.81 -2.82
N PRO A 92 9.50 2.31 -2.89
CA PRO A 92 9.81 0.89 -2.69
C PRO A 92 9.28 0.34 -1.36
N LYS A 93 9.34 1.15 -0.30
CA LYS A 93 8.84 0.81 1.03
C LYS A 93 7.31 0.69 1.03
N MET A 94 6.64 1.66 0.43
CA MET A 94 5.17 1.68 0.35
C MET A 94 4.61 0.55 -0.51
N ARG A 95 5.24 0.21 -1.64
CA ARG A 95 4.85 -0.98 -2.43
C ARG A 95 4.88 -2.26 -1.59
N LYS A 96 5.93 -2.44 -0.77
CA LYS A 96 6.03 -3.59 0.13
C LYS A 96 4.89 -3.61 1.14
N TRP A 97 4.56 -2.48 1.74
CA TRP A 97 3.50 -2.39 2.74
C TRP A 97 2.10 -2.52 2.14
N ARG A 98 1.84 -1.97 0.95
CA ARG A 98 0.56 -2.14 0.24
C ARG A 98 0.25 -3.60 -0.08
N ARG A 99 1.25 -4.39 -0.45
CA ARG A 99 1.10 -5.85 -0.65
C ARG A 99 0.64 -6.60 0.61
N GLN A 100 0.81 -6.00 1.79
CA GLN A 100 0.44 -6.56 3.09
C GLN A 100 -0.58 -5.68 3.83
N THR A 101 -1.32 -4.85 3.08
CA THR A 101 -2.14 -3.76 3.64
C THR A 101 -3.22 -4.27 4.60
N PRO A 102 -3.46 -3.56 5.72
CA PRO A 102 -4.58 -3.82 6.62
C PRO A 102 -5.93 -3.34 6.07
N PHE A 103 -5.96 -2.60 4.96
CA PHE A 103 -7.18 -2.02 4.36
C PHE A 103 -8.06 -3.05 3.61
N VAL A 104 -8.44 -4.13 4.29
CA VAL A 104 -9.33 -5.16 3.74
C VAL A 104 -10.79 -4.85 4.05
N GLY A 105 -11.69 -5.24 3.16
CA GLY A 105 -13.14 -5.06 3.34
C GLY A 105 -13.65 -3.63 3.17
N ILE A 106 -12.78 -2.69 2.76
CA ILE A 106 -13.18 -1.29 2.52
C ILE A 106 -13.86 -1.14 1.16
N LEU A 107 -13.31 -1.76 0.12
CA LEU A 107 -13.95 -1.85 -1.18
C LEU A 107 -14.82 -3.11 -1.26
N THR A 108 -16.00 -2.95 -1.83
CA THR A 108 -16.79 -4.03 -2.38
C THR A 108 -16.11 -4.64 -3.61
N GLU A 109 -16.59 -5.81 -4.05
CA GLU A 109 -16.14 -6.44 -5.29
C GLU A 109 -16.29 -5.51 -6.49
N ALA A 110 -17.45 -4.85 -6.62
CA ALA A 110 -17.75 -3.94 -7.72
C ALA A 110 -16.81 -2.72 -7.73
N GLU A 111 -16.58 -2.09 -6.57
CA GLU A 111 -15.66 -0.95 -6.46
C GLU A 111 -14.21 -1.36 -6.76
N ARG A 112 -13.79 -2.57 -6.33
CA ARG A 112 -12.46 -3.07 -6.67
C ARG A 112 -12.31 -3.24 -8.19
N GLN A 113 -13.32 -3.82 -8.84
CA GLN A 113 -13.28 -4.01 -10.29
C GLN A 113 -13.28 -2.67 -11.04
N GLN A 114 -14.07 -1.70 -10.57
CA GLN A 114 -14.08 -0.34 -11.12
C GLN A 114 -12.69 0.30 -11.04
N ALA A 115 -12.04 0.25 -9.87
CA ALA A 115 -10.70 0.81 -9.68
C ALA A 115 -9.65 0.20 -10.63
N LEU A 116 -9.75 -1.11 -10.90
CA LEU A 116 -8.85 -1.78 -11.85
C LEU A 116 -9.14 -1.37 -13.30
N ASN A 117 -10.41 -1.19 -13.65
CA ASN A 117 -10.82 -0.73 -14.99
C ASN A 117 -10.39 0.72 -15.23
N ASP A 118 -10.61 1.62 -14.27
CA ASP A 118 -10.21 3.04 -14.35
C ASP A 118 -8.69 3.17 -14.53
N ASN A 119 -7.92 2.33 -13.84
CA ASN A 119 -6.48 2.25 -14.02
C ASN A 119 -6.09 1.78 -15.43
N ALA A 120 -6.77 0.74 -15.94
CA ALA A 120 -6.52 0.21 -17.28
C ALA A 120 -6.86 1.24 -18.37
N MET A 121 -7.87 2.08 -18.14
CA MET A 121 -8.27 3.18 -19.03
C MET A 121 -7.43 4.46 -18.83
N GLY A 122 -6.46 4.47 -17.91
CA GLY A 122 -5.61 5.63 -17.61
C GLY A 122 -6.29 6.76 -16.82
N GLN A 123 -7.53 6.57 -16.37
CA GLN A 123 -8.34 7.61 -15.71
C GLN A 123 -7.80 7.98 -14.33
N LEU A 124 -7.15 7.05 -13.63
CA LEU A 124 -6.51 7.33 -12.32
C LEU A 124 -5.32 8.30 -12.43
N GLN A 125 -4.65 8.38 -13.58
CA GLN A 125 -3.54 9.32 -13.77
C GLN A 125 -4.03 10.78 -13.89
N ASN A 126 -5.24 10.99 -14.42
CA ASN A 126 -5.80 12.33 -14.63
C ASN A 126 -6.24 13.03 -13.33
N VAL A 127 -6.45 12.29 -12.23
CA VAL A 127 -6.82 12.90 -10.94
C VAL A 127 -5.60 13.56 -10.26
N ALA A 128 -4.39 13.13 -10.60
CA ALA A 128 -3.14 13.69 -10.09
C ALA A 128 -2.56 14.84 -10.95
N ILE A 129 -3.23 15.23 -12.04
CA ILE A 129 -2.73 16.24 -12.99
C ILE A 129 -3.38 17.62 -12.80
N TYR A 130 -4.33 17.76 -11.88
CA TYR A 130 -4.81 19.09 -11.48
C TYR A 130 -3.85 19.65 -10.42
N PHE A 131 -2.73 20.19 -10.91
CA PHE A 131 -1.86 21.12 -10.20
C PHE A 131 -2.48 22.53 -10.16
#